data_AF-A0A9N9NBS8-F1
#
_entry.id   AF-A0A9N9NBS8-F1
#
_cell.length_a   1.000
_cell.length_b   1.000
_cell.length_c   1.000
_cell.angle_alpha   90.00
_cell.angle_beta   90.00
_cell.angle_gamma   90.00
#
_symmetry.space_group_name_H-M   'P 1'
#
loop_
_entity.id
_entity.type
_entity.pdbx_description
1 polymer ?
#
loop_
_entity_poly.entity_id
_entity_poly.type
_entity_poly.pdbx_seq_one_letter_code
_entity_poly.pdbx_strand_id
1 'polypeptide(L)'
;MVPLVGNYVEFGHVFGRKLWNSRSYVNSRASALESPKTIQEYYDSFPEFLNDFFFVVENLNETPPVIEPQPKRRKMTSTRHRTTEDETEILCALKIYKDYLPDDAIASVREKLSEVWTVKK
;
A
#
# COMPACT_ATOMS: atom_id res chain seq x y z
N MET A 1 -0.73 -8.79 -20.64
CA MET A 1 0.01 -8.01 -21.65
C MET A 1 0.11 -6.58 -21.13
N VAL A 2 1.26 -6.19 -20.56
CA VAL A 2 1.48 -4.83 -20.04
C VAL A 2 1.87 -3.95 -21.22
N PRO A 3 1.18 -2.84 -21.52
CA PRO A 3 1.56 -1.98 -22.64
C PRO A 3 2.86 -1.26 -22.29
N LEU A 4 3.94 -1.66 -22.96
CA LEU A 4 5.16 -0.88 -23.09
C LEU A 4 4.81 0.41 -23.86
N VAL A 5 5.05 1.56 -23.23
CA VAL A 5 4.90 2.92 -23.77
C VAL A 5 3.44 3.34 -24.05
N GLY A 6 2.60 3.33 -23.02
CA GLY A 6 1.28 3.95 -23.05
C GLY A 6 1.33 5.41 -22.61
N ASN A 7 0.70 6.31 -23.36
CA ASN A 7 0.55 7.72 -23.00
C ASN A 7 -0.01 7.85 -21.57
N TYR A 8 0.82 8.31 -20.61
CA TYR A 8 0.41 8.49 -19.21
C TYR A 8 -0.82 9.39 -19.05
N VAL A 9 -1.04 10.31 -20.00
CA VAL A 9 -2.23 11.16 -20.05
C VAL A 9 -3.48 10.33 -20.31
N GLU A 10 -3.47 9.46 -21.32
CA GLU A 10 -4.61 8.57 -21.60
C GLU A 10 -4.84 7.57 -20.47
N PHE A 11 -3.76 6.99 -19.93
CA PHE A 11 -3.88 6.13 -18.75
C PHE A 11 -4.54 6.88 -17.59
N GLY A 12 -4.08 8.09 -17.29
CA GLY A 12 -4.65 8.93 -16.23
C GLY A 12 -6.13 9.25 -16.46
N HIS A 13 -6.53 9.57 -17.69
CA HIS A 13 -7.93 9.80 -18.04
C HIS A 13 -8.80 8.55 -17.87
N VAL A 14 -8.34 7.40 -18.36
CA VAL A 14 -9.07 6.13 -18.24
C VAL A 14 -9.16 5.69 -16.77
N PHE A 15 -8.04 5.76 -16.04
CA PHE A 15 -7.98 5.42 -14.63
C PHE A 15 -8.85 6.33 -13.78
N GLY A 16 -8.75 7.65 -13.98
CA GLY A 16 -9.57 8.63 -13.27
C GLY A 16 -11.07 8.43 -13.51
N ARG A 17 -11.48 8.10 -14.75
CA ARG A 17 -12.87 7.75 -15.06
C ARG A 17 -13.33 6.49 -14.33
N LYS A 18 -12.52 5.43 -14.32
CA LYS A 18 -12.82 4.19 -13.57
C LYS A 18 -12.96 4.48 -12.07
N LEU A 19 -12.03 5.27 -11.52
CA LEU A 19 -12.04 5.69 -10.12
C LEU A 19 -13.32 6.46 -9.78
N TRP A 20 -13.66 7.48 -10.56
CA TRP A 20 -14.88 8.27 -10.33
C TRP A 20 -16.15 7.41 -10.39
N ASN A 21 -16.25 6.55 -11.40
CA ASN A 21 -17.42 5.67 -11.57
C ASN A 21 -17.54 4.64 -10.44
N SER A 22 -16.43 4.20 -9.85
CA SER A 22 -16.44 3.28 -8.71
C SER A 22 -16.87 3.92 -7.39
N ARG A 23 -17.01 5.25 -7.30
CA ARG A 23 -17.38 5.95 -6.05
C ARG A 23 -18.65 5.37 -5.41
N SER A 24 -19.68 5.10 -6.21
CA SER A 24 -20.94 4.54 -5.68
C SER A 24 -20.73 3.13 -5.12
N TYR A 25 -19.91 2.31 -5.78
CA TYR A 25 -19.57 0.97 -5.32
C TYR A 25 -18.82 1.01 -3.99
N VAL A 26 -17.78 1.85 -3.88
CA VAL A 26 -17.00 2.04 -2.65
C VAL A 26 -17.89 2.53 -1.51
N ASN A 27 -18.75 3.52 -1.77
CA ASN A 27 -19.67 4.03 -0.75
C ASN A 27 -20.67 2.97 -0.28
N SER A 28 -21.15 2.09 -1.17
CA SER A 28 -22.06 1.01 -0.79
C SER A 28 -21.40 -0.03 0.13
N ARG A 29 -20.07 -0.07 0.17
CA ARG A 29 -19.26 -0.96 1.01
C ARG A 29 -18.51 -0.24 2.12
N ALA A 30 -18.87 1.01 2.43
CA ALA A 30 -18.19 1.82 3.43
C ALA A 30 -18.03 1.12 4.78
N SER A 31 -19.07 0.41 5.24
CA SER A 31 -18.99 -0.35 6.50
C SER A 31 -17.95 -1.47 6.49
N ALA A 32 -17.79 -2.16 5.35
CA ALA A 32 -16.79 -3.22 5.19
C ALA A 32 -15.38 -2.65 5.02
N LEU A 33 -15.25 -1.38 4.62
CA LEU A 33 -13.97 -0.67 4.56
C LEU A 33 -13.58 -0.07 5.92
N GLU A 34 -14.55 0.44 6.68
CA GLU A 34 -14.32 1.05 8.00
C GLU A 34 -14.14 0.01 9.10
N SER A 35 -14.85 -1.12 9.02
CA SER A 35 -14.83 -2.18 10.03
C SER A 35 -14.98 -3.58 9.41
N PRO A 36 -14.02 -4.00 8.56
CA PRO A 36 -13.99 -5.36 8.01
C PRO A 36 -13.87 -6.40 9.12
N LYS A 37 -14.50 -7.57 8.94
CA LYS A 37 -14.35 -8.73 9.84
C LYS A 37 -13.09 -9.52 9.53
N THR A 38 -12.61 -9.48 8.29
CA THR A 38 -11.37 -10.15 7.84
C THR A 38 -10.61 -9.28 6.86
N ILE A 39 -9.31 -9.54 6.70
CA ILE A 39 -8.47 -8.85 5.71
C ILE A 39 -9.00 -9.10 4.29
N GLN A 40 -9.48 -10.30 3.99
CA GLN A 40 -10.06 -10.62 2.68
C GLN A 40 -11.31 -9.77 2.38
N GLU A 41 -12.20 -9.59 3.36
CA GLU A 41 -13.40 -8.75 3.20
C GLU A 41 -13.03 -7.29 2.88
N TYR A 42 -11.94 -6.79 3.47
CA TYR A 42 -11.41 -5.47 3.16
C TYR A 42 -10.94 -5.37 1.71
N TYR A 43 -10.12 -6.32 1.24
CA TYR A 43 -9.64 -6.35 -0.15
C TYR A 43 -10.77 -6.52 -1.17
N ASP A 44 -11.73 -7.41 -0.89
CA ASP A 44 -12.88 -7.65 -1.75
C ASP A 44 -13.82 -6.44 -1.81
N SER A 45 -13.74 -5.53 -0.84
CA SER A 45 -14.51 -4.29 -0.80
C SER A 45 -14.00 -3.21 -1.75
N PHE A 46 -12.77 -3.34 -2.26
CA PHE A 46 -12.27 -2.49 -3.32
C PHE A 46 -12.67 -3.01 -4.71
N PRO A 47 -12.86 -2.10 -5.69
CA PRO A 47 -12.90 -2.48 -7.09
C PRO A 47 -11.63 -3.25 -7.50
N GLU A 48 -11.80 -4.35 -8.25
CA GLU A 48 -10.72 -5.23 -8.70
C GLU A 48 -9.56 -4.47 -9.38
N PHE A 49 -9.88 -3.45 -10.20
CA PHE A 49 -8.85 -2.65 -10.89
C PHE A 49 -7.94 -1.85 -9.95
N LEU A 50 -8.39 -1.54 -8.72
CA LEU A 50 -7.53 -0.90 -7.72
C LEU A 50 -6.59 -1.91 -7.08
N ASN A 51 -7.07 -3.13 -6.81
CA ASN A 51 -6.23 -4.22 -6.32
C ASN A 51 -5.13 -4.55 -7.35
N ASP A 52 -5.49 -4.66 -8.63
CA ASP A 52 -4.52 -4.84 -9.73
C ASP A 52 -3.50 -3.69 -9.79
N PHE A 53 -3.95 -2.45 -9.65
CA PHE A 53 -3.09 -1.27 -9.70
C PHE A 53 -2.07 -1.28 -8.55
N PHE A 54 -2.53 -1.49 -7.31
CA PHE A 54 -1.64 -1.53 -6.16
C PHE A 54 -0.67 -2.71 -6.22
N PHE A 55 -1.12 -3.88 -6.70
CA PHE A 55 -0.24 -5.02 -6.92
C PHE A 55 0.90 -4.69 -7.90
N VAL A 56 0.61 -4.02 -9.02
CA VAL A 56 1.66 -3.57 -9.96
C VAL A 56 2.61 -2.57 -9.30
N VAL A 57 2.09 -1.61 -8.53
CA VAL A 57 2.92 -0.59 -7.83
C VAL A 57 3.81 -1.23 -6.77
N GLU A 58 3.31 -2.19 -5.99
CA GLU A 58 4.10 -2.91 -4.98
C GLU A 58 5.23 -3.71 -5.62
N ASN A 59 4.96 -4.46 -6.70
CA ASN A 59 5.98 -5.22 -7.42
C ASN A 59 7.02 -4.32 -8.12
N LEU A 60 6.65 -3.09 -8.51
CA LEU A 60 7.60 -2.11 -9.04
C LEU A 60 8.57 -1.58 -7.98
N ASN A 61 8.19 -1.60 -6.71
CA ASN A 61 9.06 -1.15 -5.61
C ASN A 61 10.06 -2.23 -5.15
N GLU A 62 9.88 -3.49 -5.56
CA GLU A 62 10.83 -4.58 -5.28
C GLU A 62 11.99 -4.66 -6.28
N THR A 63 11.90 -3.93 -7.40
CA THR A 63 13.00 -3.79 -8.36
C THR A 63 13.60 -2.39 -8.20
N PRO A 64 14.92 -2.23 -7.94
CA PRO A 64 15.51 -0.90 -7.86
C PRO A 64 15.25 -0.17 -9.18
N PRO A 65 14.69 1.05 -9.17
CA PRO A 65 14.40 1.76 -10.40
C PRO A 65 15.71 2.03 -11.12
N VAL A 66 15.94 1.37 -12.26
CA VAL A 66 16.92 1.84 -13.26
C VAL A 66 16.28 3.06 -13.93
N ILE A 67 16.24 4.17 -13.20
CA ILE A 67 15.91 5.47 -13.76
C ILE A 67 17.20 5.98 -14.36
N GLU A 68 17.35 5.86 -15.68
CA GLU A 68 18.32 6.66 -16.40
C GLU A 68 18.10 8.15 -16.04
N PRO A 69 19.14 8.86 -15.57
CA PRO A 69 18.97 10.21 -15.07
C PRO A 69 18.64 11.19 -16.20
N GLN A 70 17.36 11.49 -16.38
CA GLN A 70 16.90 12.61 -17.20
C GLN A 70 17.35 13.94 -16.55
N PRO A 71 18.02 14.84 -17.30
CA PRO A 71 18.63 16.01 -16.70
C PRO A 71 17.62 17.16 -16.46
N LYS A 72 17.45 17.47 -15.17
CA LYS A 72 17.21 18.81 -14.54
C LYS A 72 15.79 19.38 -14.73
N ARG A 73 15.12 19.91 -13.69
CA ARG A 73 15.58 20.90 -12.71
C ARG A 73 14.72 20.91 -11.45
N ARG A 74 15.31 20.62 -10.28
CA ARG A 74 15.11 21.34 -9.00
C ARG A 74 16.40 21.21 -8.20
N LYS A 75 17.03 22.32 -7.82
CA LYS A 75 18.11 22.29 -6.82
C LYS A 75 17.44 22.12 -5.47
N MET A 76 17.47 20.91 -4.93
CA MET A 76 17.22 20.65 -3.53
C MET A 76 18.46 19.92 -3.02
N THR A 77 19.20 20.54 -2.11
CA THR A 77 20.25 19.89 -1.35
C THR A 77 19.59 18.91 -0.38
N SER A 78 19.16 17.76 -0.87
CA SER A 78 18.92 16.61 -0.01
C SER A 78 20.22 15.83 0.07
N THR A 79 20.91 15.88 1.20
CA THR A 79 21.84 14.82 1.58
C THR A 79 21.01 13.53 1.53
N ARG A 80 21.23 12.67 0.52
CA ARG A 80 20.52 11.40 0.46
C ARG A 80 20.95 10.59 1.67
N HIS A 81 20.01 10.37 2.58
CA HIS A 81 19.89 9.19 3.44
C HIS A 81 20.50 7.95 2.76
N ARG A 82 21.79 7.63 2.96
CA ARG A 82 22.32 6.33 2.54
C ARG A 82 21.96 5.38 3.65
N THR A 83 21.15 4.37 3.34
CA THR A 83 20.76 3.36 4.30
C THR A 83 21.99 2.64 4.81
N THR A 84 22.20 2.64 6.12
CA THR A 84 23.30 1.91 6.77
C THR A 84 22.95 0.42 6.86
N GLU A 85 23.95 -0.43 7.13
CA GLU A 85 23.75 -1.87 7.30
C GLU A 85 22.76 -2.17 8.44
N ASP A 86 22.90 -1.51 9.59
CA ASP A 86 21.97 -1.60 10.70
C ASP A 86 20.53 -1.23 10.30
N GLU A 87 20.36 -0.17 9.50
CA GLU A 87 19.05 0.23 8.99
C GLU A 87 18.47 -0.82 8.04
N THR A 88 19.31 -1.48 7.22
CA THR A 88 18.85 -2.58 6.37
C THR A 88 18.45 -3.82 7.16
N GLU A 89 19.15 -4.15 8.24
CA GLU A 89 18.79 -5.28 9.10
C GLU A 89 17.44 -5.05 9.79
N ILE A 90 17.20 -3.83 10.29
CA ILE A 90 15.92 -3.43 10.88
C ILE A 90 14.80 -3.55 9.84
N LEU A 91 15.01 -3.04 8.62
CA LEU A 91 14.01 -3.12 7.55
C LEU A 91 13.73 -4.56 7.13
N CYS A 92 14.74 -5.43 7.08
CA CYS A 92 14.57 -6.85 6.78
C CYS A 92 13.74 -7.57 7.86
N ALA A 93 14.03 -7.31 9.14
CA ALA A 93 13.25 -7.87 10.25
C ALA A 93 11.79 -7.42 10.21
N LEU A 94 11.54 -6.15 9.91
CA LEU A 94 10.18 -5.61 9.75
C LEU A 94 9.45 -6.20 8.53
N LYS A 95 10.16 -6.43 7.42
CA LYS A 95 9.58 -7.05 6.22
C LYS A 95 9.16 -8.49 6.49
N ILE A 96 10.00 -9.27 7.15
CA ILE A 96 9.67 -10.63 7.61
C ILE A 96 8.45 -10.58 8.53
N TYR A 97 8.42 -9.68 9.51
CA TYR A 97 7.28 -9.56 10.42
C TYR A 97 5.97 -9.25 9.68
N LYS A 98 6.02 -8.39 8.66
CA LYS A 98 4.86 -8.05 7.80
C LYS A 98 4.37 -9.23 6.97
N ASP A 99 5.28 -9.97 6.33
CA ASP A 99 4.92 -11.06 5.40
C ASP A 99 4.44 -12.33 6.13
N TYR A 100 4.84 -12.50 7.39
CA TYR A 100 4.47 -13.65 8.20
C TYR A 100 3.53 -13.30 9.35
N LEU A 101 2.97 -12.09 9.39
CA LEU A 101 2.18 -11.59 10.51
C LEU A 101 0.94 -12.47 10.69
N PRO A 102 0.96 -13.43 11.63
CA PRO A 102 -0.06 -14.45 11.64
C PRO A 102 -1.27 -13.87 12.39
N ASP A 103 -2.48 -14.22 11.94
CA ASP A 103 -3.72 -13.61 12.43
C ASP A 103 -3.89 -13.77 13.96
N ASP A 104 -3.27 -14.80 14.55
CA ASP A 104 -3.19 -15.04 15.99
C ASP A 104 -2.31 -14.00 16.72
N ALA A 105 -1.24 -13.51 16.12
CA ALA A 105 -0.43 -12.43 16.68
C ALA A 105 -1.22 -11.10 16.69
N ILE A 106 -1.99 -10.83 15.62
CA ILE A 106 -2.88 -9.67 15.56
C ILE A 106 -3.97 -9.78 16.64
N ALA A 107 -4.59 -10.96 16.76
CA ALA A 107 -5.60 -11.23 17.78
C ALA A 107 -5.05 -11.05 19.20
N SER A 108 -3.85 -11.58 19.48
CA SER A 108 -3.20 -11.46 20.79
C SER A 108 -2.87 -10.01 21.16
N VAL A 109 -2.39 -9.22 20.20
CA VAL A 109 -2.13 -7.77 20.41
C VAL A 109 -3.44 -7.02 20.65
N ARG A 110 -4.49 -7.32 19.89
CA ARG A 110 -5.82 -6.70 20.09
C ARG A 110 -6.41 -7.02 21.46
N GLU A 111 -6.28 -8.26 21.94
CA GLU A 111 -6.72 -8.66 23.28
C GLU A 111 -5.99 -7.87 24.36
N LYS A 112 -4.65 -7.83 24.33
CA LYS A 112 -3.84 -7.08 25.30
C LYS A 112 -4.17 -5.58 25.32
N LEU A 113 -4.37 -4.98 24.14
CA LEU A 113 -4.74 -3.57 24.04
C LEU A 113 -6.18 -3.30 24.50
N SER A 114 -7.08 -4.28 24.36
CA SER A 114 -8.45 -4.16 24.86
C SER A 114 -8.49 -4.08 26.40
N GLU A 115 -7.60 -4.79 27.10
CA GLU A 115 -7.45 -4.66 28.55
C GLU A 115 -6.96 -3.27 28.94
N VAL A 116 -5.92 -2.76 28.25
CA VAL A 116 -5.35 -1.43 28.54
C VAL A 116 -6.36 -0.31 28.28
N TRP A 117 -7.18 -0.42 27.23
CA TRP A 117 -8.15 0.62 26.87
C TRP A 117 -9.47 0.54 27.65
N THR A 118 -9.76 -0.59 28.29
CA THR A 118 -10.93 -0.73 29.17
C THR A 118 -10.67 -0.33 30.62
N VAL A 119 -9.40 -0.06 30.98
CA VAL A 119 -9.07 0.63 32.24
C VAL A 119 -9.48 2.10 32.11
N LYS A 120 -10.79 2.34 32.25
CA LYS A 120 -11.32 3.66 32.61
C LYS A 120 -10.81 4.03 33.99
N LYS A 121 -10.03 5.09 34.07
CA LYS A 121 -9.91 5.88 35.29
C LYS A 121 -9.97 7.36 34.95
#